data_AF-A0A367LWA7-F1
#
_entry.id   AF-A0A367LWA7-F1
#
_cell.length_a   1.000
_cell.length_b   1.000
_cell.length_c   1.000
_cell.angle_alpha   90.00
_cell.angle_beta   90.00
_cell.angle_gamma   90.00
#
_symmetry.space_group_name_H-M   'P 1'
#
loop_
_entity.id
_entity.type
_entity.pdbx_description
1 polymer ?
#
loop_
_entity_poly.entity_id
_entity_poly.type
_entity_poly.pdbx_seq_one_letter_code
_entity_poly.pdbx_strand_id
1 'polypeptide(L)'
;MVEQRFRACNEVAATIVRAGHVVFSQVSMSHPINLCLAELDRAAIGRLWAPVDAFYMDHLEELIVLDLPGWRDSAGIRREMEFFEAGGQRVSLWSEVEHEFR
;
A
#
# COMPACT_ATOMS: atom_id res chain seq x y z
N MET A 1 -12.90 9.31 -4.23
CA MET A 1 -12.20 8.02 -4.41
C MET A 1 -10.76 8.05 -3.85
N VAL A 2 -9.85 8.91 -4.31
CA VAL A 2 -8.46 8.96 -3.78
C VAL A 2 -8.42 9.29 -2.28
N GLU A 3 -9.12 10.34 -1.86
CA GLU A 3 -9.21 10.74 -0.44
C GLU A 3 -9.82 9.67 0.47
N GLN A 4 -10.79 8.89 -0.03
CA GLN A 4 -11.39 7.80 0.73
C GLN A 4 -10.41 6.64 0.93
N ARG A 5 -9.65 6.28 -0.11
CA ARG A 5 -8.59 5.26 -0.02
C ARG A 5 -7.50 5.71 0.94
N PHE A 6 -7.08 6.97 0.86
CA PHE A 6 -6.13 7.56 1.80
C PHE A 6 -6.57 7.42 3.26
N ARG A 7 -7.82 7.77 3.57
CA ARG A 7 -8.36 7.62 4.92
C ARG A 7 -8.43 6.17 5.38
N ALA A 8 -8.91 5.27 4.52
CA ALA A 8 -8.98 3.84 4.83
C ALA A 8 -7.59 3.25 5.11
N CYS A 9 -6.57 3.60 4.31
CA CYS A 9 -5.19 3.18 4.56
C CYS A 9 -4.66 3.73 5.90
N ASN A 10 -4.99 4.98 6.25
CA ASN A 10 -4.59 5.56 7.54
C ASN A 10 -5.24 4.82 8.72
N GLU A 11 -6.53 4.46 8.61
CA GLU A 11 -7.27 3.74 9.65
C GLU A 11 -6.72 2.32 9.88
N VAL A 12 -6.39 1.61 8.81
CA VAL A 12 -5.74 0.29 8.88
C VAL A 12 -4.34 0.40 9.45
N ALA A 13 -3.52 1.33 8.95
CA ALA A 13 -2.18 1.56 9.49
C ALA A 13 -2.21 1.90 10.99
N ALA A 14 -3.15 2.74 11.42
CA ALA A 14 -3.33 3.06 12.84
C ALA A 14 -3.73 1.84 13.67
N THR A 15 -4.49 0.90 13.11
CA THR A 15 -4.83 -0.36 13.78
C THR A 15 -3.60 -1.26 13.94
N ILE A 16 -2.80 -1.41 12.90
CA ILE A 16 -1.57 -2.22 12.93
C ILE A 16 -0.56 -1.61 13.93
N VAL A 17 -0.39 -0.28 13.94
CA VAL A 17 0.46 0.42 14.93
C VAL A 17 -0.04 0.19 16.35
N ARG A 18 -1.36 0.31 16.59
CA ARG A 18 -1.95 0.07 17.91
C ARG A 18 -1.74 -1.36 18.42
N ALA A 19 -1.68 -2.33 17.51
CA ALA A 19 -1.37 -3.72 17.82
C ALA A 19 0.13 -3.97 18.09
N GLY A 20 0.99 -2.96 17.93
CA GLY A 20 2.42 -3.04 18.25
C GLY A 20 3.31 -3.49 17.08
N HIS A 21 2.77 -3.54 15.87
CA HIS A 21 3.51 -3.94 14.68
C HIS A 21 4.10 -2.73 13.95
N VAL A 22 5.22 -2.97 13.25
CA VAL A 22 5.80 -2.00 12.31
C VAL A 22 4.98 -2.03 11.03
N VAL A 23 4.60 -0.86 10.52
CA VAL A 23 3.83 -0.74 9.29
C VAL A 23 4.33 0.40 8.42
N PHE A 24 4.41 0.11 7.12
CA PHE A 24 4.56 1.11 6.08
C PHE A 24 3.26 1.17 5.27
N SER A 25 2.63 2.34 5.22
CA SER A 25 1.44 2.57 4.39
C SER A 25 1.78 3.50 3.23
N GLN A 26 1.99 2.90 2.06
CA GLN A 26 2.39 3.60 0.84
C GLN A 26 1.43 4.75 0.49
N VAL A 27 0.11 4.52 0.57
CA VAL A 27 -0.89 5.56 0.25
C VAL A 27 -0.89 6.68 1.29
N SER A 28 -0.71 6.33 2.57
CA SER A 28 -0.63 7.32 3.66
C SER A 28 0.56 8.26 3.49
N MET A 29 1.69 7.74 3.01
CA MET A 29 2.90 8.52 2.79
C MET A 29 2.85 9.29 1.46
N SER A 30 2.46 8.62 0.38
CA SER A 30 2.58 9.19 -0.97
C SER A 30 1.52 10.23 -1.29
N HIS A 31 0.27 10.07 -0.82
CA HIS A 31 -0.81 11.00 -1.14
C HIS A 31 -0.50 12.46 -0.78
N PRO A 32 -0.10 12.81 0.47
CA PRO A 32 0.22 14.19 0.82
C PRO A 32 1.48 14.70 0.11
N ILE A 33 2.49 13.84 -0.12
CA ILE A 33 3.73 14.23 -0.81
C ILE A 33 3.48 14.52 -2.29
N ASN A 34 2.62 13.74 -2.95
CA ASN A 34 2.26 13.96 -4.35
C ASN A 34 1.58 15.32 -4.57
N LEU A 35 0.92 15.89 -3.56
CA LEU A 35 0.36 17.25 -3.64
C LEU A 35 1.45 18.32 -3.73
N CYS A 36 2.64 18.05 -3.20
CA CYS A 36 3.81 18.90 -3.28
C CYS A 36 4.61 18.71 -4.59
N LEU A 37 4.22 17.76 -5.44
CA LEU A 37 4.84 17.42 -6.72
C LEU A 37 3.88 17.66 -7.89
N ALA A 38 2.94 18.60 -7.73
CA ALA A 38 1.85 18.85 -8.67
C ALA A 38 2.31 19.30 -10.07
N GLU A 39 3.56 19.73 -10.20
CA GLU A 39 4.21 20.09 -11.46
C GLU A 39 4.62 18.87 -12.31
N LEU A 40 4.69 17.68 -11.71
CA LEU A 40 5.10 16.45 -12.38
C LEU A 40 3.90 15.66 -12.90
N ASP A 41 4.09 14.98 -14.03
CA ASP A 41 3.09 14.02 -14.51
C ASP A 41 3.11 12.72 -13.68
N ARG A 42 2.06 11.90 -13.84
CA ARG A 42 1.91 10.64 -13.09
C ARG A 42 3.04 9.65 -13.34
N ALA A 43 3.62 9.63 -14.54
CA ALA A 43 4.68 8.71 -14.89
C ALA A 43 6.00 9.11 -14.22
N ALA A 44 6.29 10.42 -14.15
CA ALA A 44 7.42 10.97 -13.41
C ALA A 44 7.27 10.70 -11.91
N ILE A 45 6.10 10.95 -11.33
CA ILE A 45 5.81 10.64 -9.92
C ILE A 45 6.02 9.13 -9.66
N GLY A 46 5.48 8.25 -10.51
CA GLY A 46 5.66 6.81 -10.37
C GLY A 46 7.14 6.37 -10.38
N ARG A 47 7.97 6.98 -11.23
CA ARG A 47 9.43 6.71 -11.25
C ARG A 47 10.14 7.14 -9.97
N LEU A 48 9.67 8.20 -9.30
CA LEU A 48 10.22 8.65 -8.03
C LEU A 48 9.87 7.69 -6.88
N TRP A 49 8.67 7.09 -6.92
CA TRP A 49 8.21 6.14 -5.90
C TRP A 49 8.81 4.74 -6.04
N ALA A 50 9.09 4.29 -7.26
CA ALA A 50 9.62 2.96 -7.53
C ALA A 50 10.80 2.51 -6.61
N PRO A 51 11.87 3.31 -6.41
CA PRO A 51 12.95 2.91 -5.49
C PRO A 51 12.54 2.89 -4.02
N VAL A 52 11.58 3.73 -3.62
CA VAL A 52 11.07 3.77 -2.24
C VAL A 52 10.22 2.54 -1.96
N ASP A 53 9.32 2.20 -2.88
CA ASP A 53 8.49 1.01 -2.78
C ASP A 53 9.37 -0.26 -2.75
N ALA A 54 10.38 -0.35 -3.63
CA ALA A 54 11.32 -1.47 -3.64
C ALA A 54 12.09 -1.62 -2.32
N PHE A 55 12.51 -0.50 -1.70
CA PHE A 55 13.18 -0.53 -0.41
C PHE A 55 12.29 -1.12 0.68
N TYR A 56 11.06 -0.62 0.83
CA TYR A 56 10.16 -1.13 1.87
C TYR A 56 9.75 -2.58 1.62
N MET A 57 9.53 -2.95 0.37
CA MET A 57 9.23 -4.34 0.02
C MET A 57 10.38 -5.26 0.46
N ASP A 58 11.64 -4.92 0.23
CA ASP A 58 12.77 -5.77 0.67
C ASP A 58 12.87 -5.94 2.21
N HIS A 59 12.27 -5.02 2.98
CA HIS A 59 12.38 -4.98 4.45
C HIS A 59 11.13 -5.43 5.20
N LEU A 60 10.03 -5.71 4.49
CA LEU A 60 8.75 -6.09 5.08
C LEU A 60 8.43 -7.55 4.81
N GLU A 61 7.83 -8.21 5.80
CA GLU A 61 7.47 -9.62 5.75
C GLU A 61 6.21 -9.88 4.91
N GLU A 62 5.35 -8.87 4.80
CA GLU A 62 4.02 -9.00 4.22
C GLU A 62 3.55 -7.71 3.55
N LEU A 63 2.92 -7.86 2.39
CA LEU A 63 2.12 -6.83 1.74
C LEU A 63 0.64 -7.07 2.02
N ILE A 64 0.00 -6.11 2.70
CA ILE A 64 -1.43 -6.15 2.97
C ILE A 64 -2.17 -5.22 2.00
N VAL A 65 -3.08 -5.79 1.21
CA VAL A 65 -3.92 -5.06 0.26
C VAL A 65 -5.29 -4.78 0.88
N LEU A 66 -5.69 -3.52 0.92
CA LEU A 66 -7.04 -3.14 1.34
C LEU A 66 -8.05 -3.46 0.22
N ASP A 67 -8.91 -4.43 0.45
CA ASP A 67 -9.88 -4.98 -0.49
C ASP A 67 -11.17 -4.13 -0.60
N LEU A 68 -11.00 -2.81 -0.74
CA LEU A 68 -12.07 -1.83 -0.91
C LEU A 68 -12.81 -1.98 -2.26
N PRO A 69 -14.10 -1.60 -2.37
CA PRO A 69 -14.85 -1.72 -3.61
C PRO A 69 -14.10 -1.19 -4.86
N GLY A 70 -14.02 -2.02 -5.90
CA GLY A 70 -13.29 -1.73 -7.14
C GLY A 70 -11.80 -2.07 -7.11
N TRP A 71 -11.26 -2.66 -6.03
CA TRP A 71 -9.87 -3.13 -5.99
C TRP A 71 -9.61 -4.23 -7.02
N ARG A 72 -10.57 -5.17 -7.16
CA ARG A 72 -10.53 -6.27 -8.14
C ARG A 72 -10.51 -5.79 -9.59
N ASP A 73 -10.94 -4.56 -9.88
CA ASP A 73 -10.94 -4.03 -11.24
C ASP A 73 -9.60 -3.36 -11.61
N SER A 74 -8.71 -3.18 -10.63
CA SER A 74 -7.38 -2.63 -10.86
C SER A 74 -6.45 -3.72 -11.42
N ALA A 75 -6.31 -3.76 -12.75
CA ALA A 75 -5.30 -4.57 -13.41
C ALA A 75 -3.86 -4.25 -12.93
N GLY A 76 -3.63 -3.07 -12.36
CA GLY A 76 -2.37 -2.70 -11.73
C GLY A 76 -2.12 -3.46 -10.42
N ILE A 77 -3.10 -3.48 -9.51
CA ILE A 77 -2.97 -4.13 -8.19
C ILE A 77 -2.74 -5.63 -8.35
N ARG A 78 -3.44 -6.30 -9.27
CA ARG A 78 -3.21 -7.73 -9.52
C ARG A 78 -1.80 -8.04 -9.99
N ARG A 79 -1.27 -7.25 -10.94
CA ARG A 79 0.10 -7.43 -11.43
C ARG A 79 1.14 -7.15 -10.34
N GLU A 80 0.88 -6.19 -9.47
CA GLU A 80 1.73 -5.89 -8.32
C GLU A 80 1.71 -7.04 -7.32
N MET A 81 0.53 -7.56 -6.96
CA MET A 81 0.40 -8.73 -6.08
C MET A 81 1.14 -9.95 -6.64
N GLU A 82 0.94 -10.28 -7.94
CA GLU A 82 1.65 -11.40 -8.60
C GLU A 82 3.17 -11.21 -8.58
N PHE A 83 3.65 -9.99 -8.78
CA PHE A 83 5.08 -9.66 -8.71
C PHE A 83 5.65 -9.91 -7.31
N PHE A 84 4.91 -9.53 -6.26
CA PHE A 84 5.36 -9.71 -4.88
C PHE A 84 5.26 -11.15 -4.39
N GLU A 85 4.21 -11.87 -4.78
CA GLU A 85 4.09 -13.30 -4.53
C GLU A 85 5.25 -14.08 -5.18
N ALA A 86 5.64 -13.72 -6.41
CA ALA A 86 6.79 -14.31 -7.09
C ALA A 86 8.12 -13.99 -6.40
N GLY A 87 8.20 -12.90 -5.65
CA GLY A 87 9.34 -12.52 -4.81
C GLY A 87 9.46 -13.31 -3.50
N GLY A 88 8.49 -14.19 -3.19
CA GLY A 88 8.46 -15.00 -1.97
C GLY A 88 7.89 -14.28 -0.75
N GLN A 89 7.28 -13.11 -0.94
CA GLN A 89 6.68 -12.33 0.15
C GLN A 89 5.23 -12.74 0.36
N ARG A 90 4.76 -12.70 1.62
CA ARG A 90 3.35 -12.93 1.91
C ARG A 90 2.55 -11.76 1.35
N VAL A 91 1.50 -12.05 0.59
CA VAL A 91 0.52 -11.06 0.14
C VAL A 91 -0.82 -11.46 0.72
N SER A 92 -1.55 -10.53 1.35
CA SER A 92 -2.83 -10.83 2.00
C SER A 92 -3.84 -9.71 1.81
N LEU A 93 -5.12 -10.05 1.82
CA LEU A 93 -6.18 -9.06 1.86
C LEU A 93 -6.45 -8.65 3.30
N TRP A 94 -6.70 -7.36 3.53
CA TRP A 94 -7.00 -6.86 4.87
C TRP A 94 -8.16 -7.63 5.52
N SER A 95 -9.24 -7.92 4.79
CA SER A 95 -10.37 -8.70 5.30
C SER A 95 -10.03 -10.11 5.77
N GLU A 96 -8.90 -10.68 5.31
CA GLU A 96 -8.43 -12.01 5.69
C GLU A 96 -7.57 -11.96 6.95
N VAL A 97 -6.76 -10.90 7.12
CA VAL A 97 -5.74 -10.81 8.18
C VAL A 97 -6.06 -9.79 9.28
N GLU A 98 -7.16 -9.04 9.19
CA GLU A 98 -7.50 -8.01 10.19
C GLU A 98 -7.61 -8.55 11.62
N HIS A 99 -7.88 -9.85 11.76
CA HIS A 99 -7.98 -10.54 13.05
C HIS A 99 -6.62 -10.76 13.72
N GLU A 100 -5.52 -10.69 12.97
CA GLU A 100 -4.14 -10.80 13.48
C GLU A 100 -3.71 -9.52 14.24
N PHE A 101 -4.43 -8.41 14.06
CA PHE A 101 -4.10 -7.09 14.62
C PHE A 101 -5.10 -6.60 15.69
N ARG A 102 -5.79 -7.53 16.37
CA ARG A 102 -6.81 -7.24 17.40
C ARG A 102 -6.34 -7.55 18.82
#